data_AF-A0A3P3ZAP9-F1
#
_entry.id   AF-A0A3P3ZAP9-F1
#
_cell.length_a   1.000
_cell.length_b   1.000
_cell.length_c   1.000
_cell.angle_alpha   90.00
_cell.angle_beta   90.00
_cell.angle_gamma   90.00
#
_symmetry.space_group_name_H-M   'P 1'
#
loop_
_entity.id
_entity.type
_entity.pdbx_description
1 polymer ?
#
loop_
_entity_poly.entity_id
_entity_poly.type
_entity_poly.pdbx_seq_one_letter_code
_entity_poly.pdbx_strand_id
1 'polypeptide(L)'
;MSEPCVFKGCSSVALVVLPKCEYCEQRYCTSHMLPERHGCGDACKNAARRQATADAAAQRRARRHLGNEDAKKRLDKKLEASEAARRKKTKSTQLPKKMS
;
A
#
# COMPACT_ATOMS: atom_id res chain seq x y z
N MET A 1 -8.01 -37.18 1.14
CA MET A 1 -9.46 -36.88 1.12
C MET A 1 -9.79 -36.13 -0.17
N SER A 2 -10.94 -36.40 -0.77
CA SER A 2 -11.39 -35.82 -2.05
C SER A 2 -12.87 -35.47 -1.95
N GLU A 3 -13.30 -34.43 -2.66
CA GLU A 3 -14.69 -33.97 -2.72
C GLU A 3 -15.13 -33.86 -4.19
N PRO A 4 -16.43 -33.95 -4.51
CA PRO A 4 -16.90 -33.76 -5.89
C PRO A 4 -16.62 -32.33 -6.37
N CYS A 5 -16.30 -32.17 -7.66
CA CYS A 5 -16.18 -30.84 -8.24
C CYS A 5 -17.54 -30.14 -8.30
N VAL A 6 -17.61 -28.89 -7.83
CA VAL A 6 -18.86 -28.10 -7.80
C VAL A 6 -19.30 -27.61 -9.20
N PHE A 7 -18.44 -27.72 -10.22
CA PHE A 7 -18.77 -27.28 -11.57
C PHE A 7 -19.92 -28.09 -12.16
N LYS A 8 -20.94 -27.41 -12.67
CA LYS A 8 -22.14 -28.04 -13.24
C LYS A 8 -21.77 -28.95 -14.40
N GLY A 9 -22.18 -30.22 -14.33
CA GLY A 9 -21.89 -31.22 -15.37
C GLY A 9 -20.50 -31.83 -15.31
N CYS A 10 -19.70 -31.55 -14.28
CA CYS A 10 -18.41 -32.19 -14.07
C CYS A 10 -18.55 -33.46 -13.20
N SER A 11 -18.01 -34.58 -13.67
CA SER A 11 -17.97 -35.86 -12.95
C SER A 11 -16.64 -36.13 -12.21
N SER A 12 -15.64 -35.25 -12.37
CA SER A 12 -14.34 -35.39 -11.70
C SER A 12 -14.36 -34.88 -10.25
N VAL A 13 -13.35 -35.29 -9.47
CA VAL A 13 -13.18 -34.92 -8.07
C VAL A 13 -12.21 -33.75 -7.89
N ALA A 14 -12.49 -32.91 -6.92
CA ALA A 14 -11.58 -31.93 -6.36
C ALA A 14 -10.73 -32.59 -5.26
N LEU A 15 -9.41 -32.43 -5.35
CA LEU A 15 -8.51 -32.89 -4.31
C LEU A 15 -8.54 -31.90 -3.14
N VAL A 16 -8.70 -32.39 -1.90
CA VAL A 16 -8.77 -31.50 -0.71
C VAL A 16 -7.45 -30.74 -0.48
N VAL A 17 -6.34 -31.25 -1.02
CA VAL A 17 -5.02 -30.59 -1.00
C VAL A 17 -5.01 -29.29 -1.82
N LEU A 18 -5.91 -29.14 -2.79
CA LEU A 18 -6.00 -27.93 -3.59
C LEU A 18 -6.73 -26.83 -2.81
N PRO A 19 -6.30 -25.57 -2.97
CA PRO A 19 -6.98 -24.45 -2.34
C PRO A 19 -8.40 -24.29 -2.88
N LYS A 20 -9.28 -23.76 -2.03
CA LYS A 20 -10.61 -23.29 -2.44
C LYS A 20 -10.45 -22.01 -3.27
N CYS A 21 -11.43 -21.72 -4.12
CA CYS A 21 -11.48 -20.43 -4.78
C CYS A 21 -11.62 -19.31 -3.74
N GLU A 22 -10.75 -18.29 -3.79
CA GLU A 22 -10.75 -17.18 -2.82
C GLU A 22 -12.00 -16.27 -2.92
N TYR A 23 -12.78 -16.40 -4.00
CA TYR A 23 -13.93 -15.53 -4.27
C TYR A 23 -15.28 -16.19 -3.96
N CYS A 24 -15.41 -17.51 -4.19
CA CYS A 24 -16.66 -18.25 -3.93
C CYS A 24 -16.51 -19.37 -2.91
N GLU A 25 -15.29 -19.62 -2.40
CA GLU A 25 -14.97 -20.61 -1.37
C GLU A 25 -15.33 -22.06 -1.72
N GLN A 26 -15.57 -22.33 -3.01
CA GLN A 26 -15.85 -23.66 -3.54
C GLN A 26 -14.57 -24.38 -3.98
N ARG A 27 -14.62 -25.72 -3.99
CA ARG A 27 -13.55 -26.57 -4.55
C ARG A 27 -13.91 -27.08 -5.94
N TYR A 28 -12.90 -27.15 -6.79
CA TYR A 28 -13.02 -27.62 -8.16
C TYR A 28 -11.89 -28.59 -8.48
N CYS A 29 -12.08 -29.44 -9.49
CA CYS A 29 -11.00 -30.27 -10.01
C CYS A 29 -9.93 -29.41 -10.69
N THR A 30 -8.78 -30.02 -11.01
CA THR A 30 -7.66 -29.34 -11.68
C THR A 30 -8.06 -28.65 -12.99
N SER A 31 -9.05 -29.20 -13.70
CA SER A 31 -9.57 -28.60 -14.93
C SER A 31 -10.46 -27.38 -14.71
N HIS A 32 -11.13 -27.24 -13.55
CA HIS A 32 -12.12 -26.19 -13.26
C HIS A 32 -11.70 -25.21 -12.15
N MET A 33 -10.51 -25.39 -11.56
CA MET A 33 -10.01 -24.58 -10.45
C MET A 33 -9.75 -23.12 -10.79
N LEU A 34 -9.57 -22.80 -12.07
CA LEU A 34 -9.29 -21.44 -12.52
C LEU A 34 -10.57 -20.55 -12.39
N PRO A 35 -10.49 -19.36 -11.76
CA PRO A 35 -11.62 -18.45 -11.55
C PRO A 35 -12.42 -18.14 -12.82
N GLU A 36 -11.74 -17.97 -13.95
CA GLU A 36 -12.33 -17.70 -15.27
C GLU A 36 -13.26 -18.82 -15.71
N ARG A 37 -12.99 -20.07 -15.31
CA ARG A 37 -13.75 -21.23 -15.77
C ARG A 37 -15.04 -21.46 -15.00
N HIS A 38 -15.10 -21.05 -13.74
CA HIS A 38 -16.29 -21.21 -12.89
C HIS A 38 -16.99 -19.88 -12.55
N GLY A 39 -16.62 -18.78 -13.22
CA GLY A 39 -17.34 -17.50 -13.18
C GLY A 39 -16.83 -16.48 -12.16
N CYS A 40 -15.74 -16.76 -11.44
CA CYS A 40 -15.10 -15.81 -10.54
C CYS A 40 -14.03 -14.92 -11.23
N GLY A 41 -13.88 -15.02 -12.56
CA GLY A 41 -12.86 -14.29 -13.32
C GLY A 41 -12.92 -12.77 -13.16
N ASP A 42 -14.11 -12.17 -13.18
CA ASP A 42 -14.25 -10.71 -13.02
C ASP A 42 -13.85 -10.23 -11.62
N ALA A 43 -14.18 -11.01 -10.59
CA ALA A 43 -13.76 -10.70 -9.22
C ALA A 43 -12.23 -10.75 -9.08
N CYS A 44 -11.61 -11.77 -9.67
CA CYS A 44 -10.15 -11.91 -9.72
C CYS A 44 -9.48 -10.75 -10.47
N LYS A 45 -9.97 -10.42 -11.66
CA LYS A 45 -9.47 -9.30 -12.46
C LYS A 45 -9.58 -7.97 -11.71
N ASN A 46 -10.71 -7.73 -11.05
CA ASN A 46 -10.91 -6.49 -10.29
C ASN A 46 -10.00 -6.41 -9.06
N ALA A 47 -9.81 -7.51 -8.33
CA ALA A 47 -8.88 -7.58 -7.20
C ALA A 47 -7.44 -7.28 -7.65
N ALA A 48 -6.97 -7.93 -8.71
CA ALA A 48 -5.64 -7.72 -9.27
C ALA A 48 -5.43 -6.26 -9.73
N ARG A 49 -6.43 -5.65 -10.39
CA ARG A 49 -6.35 -4.24 -10.81
C ARG A 49 -6.29 -3.27 -9.63
N ARG A 50 -7.06 -3.52 -8.57
CA ARG A 50 -7.02 -2.70 -7.35
C ARG A 50 -5.64 -2.78 -6.69
N GLN A 51 -5.09 -3.98 -6.57
CA GLN A 51 -3.76 -4.19 -6.00
C GLN A 51 -2.68 -3.47 -6.82
N ALA A 52 -2.66 -3.67 -8.14
CA ALA A 52 -1.71 -3.00 -9.03
C ALA A 52 -1.79 -1.47 -8.93
N THR A 53 -3.01 -0.93 -8.79
CA THR A 53 -3.21 0.51 -8.60
C THR A 53 -2.67 1.00 -7.26
N ALA A 54 -2.92 0.25 -6.18
CA ALA A 54 -2.42 0.55 -4.85
C ALA A 54 -0.87 0.51 -4.81
N ASP A 55 -0.28 -0.51 -5.41
CA ASP A 55 1.18 -0.67 -5.49
C ASP A 55 1.82 0.47 -6.29
N ALA A 56 1.24 0.84 -7.43
CA ALA A 56 1.71 1.98 -8.20
C ALA A 56 1.64 3.30 -7.40
N ALA A 57 0.57 3.49 -6.62
CA ALA A 57 0.44 4.66 -5.74
C ALA A 57 1.48 4.64 -4.60
N ALA A 58 1.72 3.49 -3.98
CA ALA A 58 2.71 3.32 -2.94
C ALA A 58 4.13 3.58 -3.47
N GLN A 59 4.47 3.04 -4.64
CA GLN A 59 5.75 3.29 -5.31
C GLN A 59 5.94 4.77 -5.62
N ARG A 60 4.93 5.46 -6.15
CA ARG A 60 5.01 6.92 -6.38
C ARG A 60 5.27 7.70 -5.09
N ARG A 61 4.64 7.32 -3.98
CA ARG A 61 4.86 7.95 -2.67
C ARG A 61 6.28 7.68 -2.16
N ALA A 62 6.74 6.43 -2.23
CA ALA A 62 8.09 6.05 -1.80
C ALA A 62 9.17 6.80 -2.61
N ARG A 63 8.92 6.99 -3.91
CA ARG A 63 9.85 7.70 -4.80
C ARG A 63 9.73 9.23 -4.75
N ARG A 64 8.76 9.79 -4.02
CA ARG A 64 8.47 11.24 -4.00
C ARG A 64 9.66 12.10 -3.59
N HIS A 65 10.58 11.56 -2.78
CA HIS A 65 11.73 12.28 -2.25
C HIS A 65 13.08 11.75 -2.75
N LEU A 66 13.07 10.79 -3.69
CA LEU A 66 14.29 10.34 -4.34
C LEU A 66 14.90 11.49 -5.14
N GLY A 67 16.19 11.78 -4.92
CA GLY A 67 16.89 12.89 -5.57
C GLY A 67 16.59 14.28 -4.97
N ASN A 68 15.85 14.36 -3.86
CA ASN A 68 15.49 15.64 -3.24
C ASN A 68 16.44 16.06 -2.08
N GLU A 69 17.68 15.58 -2.11
CA GLU A 69 18.65 15.80 -1.02
C GLU A 69 19.03 17.27 -0.87
N ASP A 70 19.23 17.99 -1.98
CA ASP A 70 19.58 19.40 -1.94
C ASP A 70 18.43 20.27 -1.42
N ALA A 71 17.18 19.95 -1.78
CA ALA A 71 16.04 20.67 -1.24
C ALA A 71 15.85 20.39 0.26
N LYS A 72 16.12 19.16 0.72
CA LYS A 72 16.13 18.82 2.15
C LYS A 72 17.19 19.65 2.89
N LYS A 73 18.43 19.65 2.41
CA LYS A 73 19.52 20.49 2.97
C LYS A 73 19.16 21.97 3.03
N ARG A 74 18.52 22.51 1.97
CA ARG A 74 18.06 23.91 1.94
C ARG A 74 16.95 24.19 2.96
N LEU A 75 16.05 23.24 3.19
CA LEU A 75 15.01 23.33 4.21
C LEU A 75 15.59 23.33 5.62
N ASP A 76 16.48 22.37 5.93
CA ASP A 76 17.16 22.29 7.23
C ASP A 76 17.91 23.59 7.54
N LYS A 77 18.68 24.12 6.57
CA LYS A 77 19.41 25.39 6.76
C LYS A 77 18.48 26.58 7.04
N LYS A 78 17.28 26.61 6.45
CA LYS A 78 16.27 27.64 6.71
C LYS A 78 15.64 27.50 8.09
N LEU A 79 15.40 26.26 8.55
CA LEU A 79 14.87 25.99 9.89
C LEU A 79 15.86 26.46 10.95
N GLU A 80 17.13 26.05 10.85
CA GLU A 80 18.21 26.49 11.73
C GLU A 80 18.32 28.03 11.78
N ALA A 81 18.30 28.69 10.61
CA ALA A 81 18.34 30.15 10.55
C ALA A 81 17.13 30.80 11.23
N SER A 82 15.94 30.22 11.07
CA SER A 82 14.70 30.69 11.69
C SER A 82 14.69 30.49 13.21
N GLU A 83 15.21 29.37 13.69
CA GLU A 83 15.37 29.07 15.12
C GLU A 83 16.39 30.02 15.76
N ALA A 84 17.53 30.25 15.11
CA ALA A 84 18.52 31.21 15.55
C ALA A 84 17.94 32.64 15.64
N ALA A 85 17.11 33.04 14.67
CA ALA A 85 16.42 34.33 14.68
C ALA A 85 15.43 34.45 15.85
N ARG A 86 14.64 33.39 16.12
CA ARG A 86 13.74 33.35 17.30
C ARG A 86 14.52 33.46 18.61
N ARG A 87 15.64 32.74 18.73
CA ARG A 87 16.48 32.73 19.94
C ARG A 87 17.18 34.07 20.19
N LYS A 88 17.55 34.81 19.12
CA LYS A 88 18.08 36.17 19.25
C LYS A 88 16.99 37.16 19.70
N LYS A 89 15.77 37.02 19.18
CA LYS A 89 14.64 37.88 19.54
C LYS A 89 14.20 37.71 21.00
N THR A 90 14.27 36.49 21.54
CA THR A 90 14.00 36.26 22.98
C THR A 90 15.10 36.82 23.88
N LYS A 91 16.36 36.79 23.45
CA LYS A 91 17.50 37.39 24.16
C LYS A 91 17.44 38.93 24.18
N SER A 92 16.94 39.57 23.11
CA SER A 92 16.75 41.02 23.07
C SER A 92 15.56 41.52 23.92
N THR A 93 14.56 40.68 24.17
CA THR A 93 13.40 41.02 25.03
C THR A 93 13.68 40.87 26.53
N GLN A 94 14.75 40.16 26.93
CA GLN A 94 15.10 39.92 28.33
C GLN A 94 16.18 40.86 28.91
N LEU A 95 16.59 41.94 28.23
CA LEU A 95 17.47 42.93 28.84
C LEU A 95 16.63 43.88 29.72
N PRO A 96 16.83 43.93 31.05
CA PRO A 96 16.03 44.80 31.91
C PRO A 96 16.31 46.27 31.59
N LYS A 97 15.26 47.06 31.42
CA LYS A 97 15.31 48.54 31.46
C LYS A 97 15.98 48.94 32.77
N LYS A 98 17.25 49.34 32.74
CA LYS A 98 17.84 50.17 33.80
C LYS A 98 17.15 51.53 33.71
N MET A 99 16.19 51.77 34.59
CA MET A 99 15.57 53.07 34.80
C MET A 99 16.62 53.99 35.44
N SER A 100 16.85 55.14 34.80
CA SER A 100 17.68 56.24 35.29
C SER A 100 16.99 57.02 36.40
#